data_AF-A0A7C6PMI3-F1
#
_entry.id   AF-A0A7C6PMI3-F1
#
_cell.length_a   1.000
_cell.length_b   1.000
_cell.length_c   1.000
_cell.angle_alpha   90.00
_cell.angle_beta   90.00
_cell.angle_gamma   90.00
#
_symmetry.space_group_name_H-M   'P 1'
#
loop_
_entity.id
_entity.type
_entity.pdbx_description
1 polymer ?
#
loop_
_entity_poly.entity_id
_entity_poly.type
_entity_poly.pdbx_seq_one_letter_code
_entity_poly.pdbx_strand_id
1 'polypeptide(L)' 'MPPRKDNDELRTRRSLDKLKWETAEQLGLDDDLKNPDELSVREAGKIGGKMVRRLVKAGEKALAREGARKTEKNLE' A
#
# COMPACT_ATOMS: atom_id res chain seq x y z
N MET A 1 12.89 12.39 22.38
CA MET A 1 12.03 11.54 21.52
C MET A 1 11.71 12.32 20.26
N PRO A 2 11.82 11.73 19.05
CA PRO A 2 11.43 12.41 17.82
C PRO A 2 9.92 12.72 17.85
N PRO A 3 9.46 13.80 17.20
CA PRO A 3 8.06 14.20 17.22
C PRO A 3 7.15 13.17 16.56
N ARG A 4 5.91 13.05 17.05
CA ARG A 4 4.95 11.99 16.65
C ARG A 4 4.68 11.96 15.13
N LYS A 5 4.68 13.12 14.47
CA LYS A 5 4.43 13.26 13.03
C LYS A 5 5.48 12.53 12.18
N ASP A 6 6.75 12.59 12.59
CA ASP A 6 7.84 11.90 11.89
C ASP A 6 7.70 10.38 12.01
N ASN A 7 7.17 9.90 13.14
CA ASN A 7 6.94 8.47 13.35
C ASN A 7 5.85 7.91 12.43
N ASP A 8 4.76 8.64 12.23
CA ASP A 8 3.67 8.22 11.35
C ASP A 8 4.07 8.23 9.87
N GLU A 9 4.86 9.21 9.45
CA GLU A 9 5.41 9.24 8.09
C GLU A 9 6.35 8.05 7.85
N LEU A 10 7.24 7.74 8.81
CA LEU A 10 8.12 6.58 8.73
C LEU A 10 7.35 5.25 8.67
N ARG A 11 6.29 5.11 9.46
CA ARG A 11 5.41 3.92 9.42
C ARG A 11 4.71 3.79 8.09
N THR A 12 4.21 4.90 7.55
CA THR A 12 3.54 4.94 6.24
C THR A 12 4.52 4.53 5.15
N ARG A 13 5.73 5.11 5.15
CA ARG A 13 6.78 4.79 4.18
C ARG A 13 7.17 3.31 4.21
N ARG A 14 7.36 2.73 5.40
CA ARG A 14 7.65 1.29 5.55
C ARG A 14 6.51 0.41 5.02
N SER A 15 5.27 0.81 5.26
CA SER A 15 4.10 0.07 4.80
C SER A 15 3.97 0.11 3.27
N LEU A 16 4.22 1.27 2.66
CA LEU A 16 4.24 1.43 1.21
C LEU A 16 5.38 0.66 0.56
N ASP A 17 6.57 0.65 1.17
CA ASP A 17 7.71 -0.10 0.65
C ASP A 17 7.45 -1.61 0.69
N LYS A 18 6.88 -2.12 1.79
CA LYS A 18 6.44 -3.52 1.87
C LYS A 18 5.44 -3.87 0.77
N LEU A 19 4.45 -3.00 0.54
CA LEU A 19 3.45 -3.20 -0.51
C LEU A 19 4.09 -3.23 -1.91
N LYS A 20 5.12 -2.42 -2.16
CA LYS A 20 5.88 -2.40 -3.41
C LYS A 20 6.56 -3.76 -3.66
N TRP A 21 7.30 -4.27 -2.68
CA TRP A 21 7.98 -5.57 -2.77
C TRP A 21 7.00 -6.73 -2.97
N GLU A 22 5.93 -6.81 -2.16
CA GLU A 22 4.88 -7.82 -2.34
C GLU A 22 4.15 -7.72 -3.69
N THR A 23 4.14 -6.54 -4.30
CA THR A 23 3.53 -6.35 -5.61
C THR A 23 4.45 -6.82 -6.72
N ALA A 24 5.76 -6.53 -6.61
CA ALA A 24 6.78 -6.98 -7.55
C ALA A 24 6.94 -8.51 -7.54
N GLU A 25 7.00 -9.14 -6.37
CA GLU A 25 7.06 -10.60 -6.22
C GLU A 25 5.87 -11.27 -6.92
N GLN A 26 4.65 -10.75 -6.73
CA GLN A 26 3.46 -11.27 -7.40
C GLN A 26 3.40 -11.00 -8.92
N LEU A 27 4.30 -10.19 -9.44
CA LEU A 27 4.45 -9.95 -10.87
C LEU A 27 5.67 -10.68 -11.45
N GLY A 28 6.46 -11.37 -10.62
CA GLY A 28 7.74 -11.95 -11.03
C GLY A 28 8.80 -10.90 -11.40
N LEU A 29 8.71 -9.72 -10.80
CA LEU A 29 9.59 -8.57 -11.06
C LEU A 29 10.42 -8.20 -9.82
N ASP A 30 10.56 -9.10 -8.86
CA ASP A 30 11.29 -8.81 -7.61
C ASP A 30 12.80 -8.69 -7.85
N ASP A 31 13.36 -9.43 -8.82
CA ASP A 31 14.75 -9.28 -9.25
C ASP A 31 14.98 -7.94 -9.96
N ASP A 32 14.09 -7.55 -10.88
CA ASP A 32 14.15 -6.23 -11.54
C ASP A 32 13.94 -5.09 -10.54
N LEU A 33 13.17 -5.31 -9.46
CA LEU A 33 13.01 -4.32 -8.41
C LEU A 33 14.24 -4.20 -7.50
N LYS A 34 15.07 -5.25 -7.38
CA LYS A 34 16.37 -5.21 -6.68
C LYS A 34 17.39 -4.40 -7.46
N ASN A 35 17.31 -4.41 -8.79
CA ASN A 35 18.16 -3.64 -9.70
C ASN A 35 17.30 -2.65 -10.51
N PRO A 36 16.99 -1.46 -9.97
CA PRO A 36 16.07 -0.51 -10.60
C PRO A 36 16.46 -0.07 -12.02
N ASP A 37 17.74 -0.20 -12.36
CA ASP A 37 18.29 0.09 -13.69
C ASP A 37 17.89 -0.97 -14.74
N GLU A 38 17.54 -2.19 -14.31
CA GLU A 38 17.05 -3.30 -15.15
C GLU A 38 15.52 -3.25 -15.32
N LEU A 39 14.82 -2.52 -14.45
CA LEU A 39 13.36 -2.38 -14.48
C LEU A 39 12.91 -1.46 -15.63
N SER A 40 12.20 -2.02 -16.61
CA SER A 40 11.64 -1.18 -17.67
C SER A 40 10.55 -0.24 -17.15
N VAL A 41 10.36 0.89 -17.81
CA VAL A 41 9.26 1.84 -17.51
C VAL A 41 7.89 1.14 -17.49
N ARG A 42 7.71 0.14 -18.35
CA ARG A 42 6.47 -0.65 -18.42
C ARG A 42 6.29 -1.52 -17.17
N GLU A 43 7.35 -2.11 -16.65
CA GLU A 43 7.33 -2.96 -15.44
C GLU A 43 7.14 -2.13 -14.18
N ALA A 44 7.85 -1.02 -14.06
CA ALA A 44 7.61 -0.03 -13.01
C ALA A 44 6.14 0.44 -13.02
N GLY A 45 5.59 0.69 -14.21
CA GLY A 45 4.18 1.03 -14.40
C GLY A 45 3.21 -0.07 -13.95
N LYS A 46 3.50 -1.34 -14.24
CA LYS A 46 2.68 -2.48 -13.79
C LYS A 46 2.69 -2.60 -12.25
N ILE A 47 3.86 -2.46 -11.62
CA ILE A 47 4.00 -2.50 -10.16
C ILE A 47 3.19 -1.36 -9.55
N GLY A 48 3.44 -0.12 -9.97
CA GLY A 48 2.74 1.06 -9.46
C GLY A 48 1.22 0.98 -9.65
N GLY A 49 0.76 0.57 -10.83
CA GLY A 49 -0.67 0.40 -11.11
C GLY A 49 -1.34 -0.65 -10.21
N LYS A 50 -0.67 -1.79 -9.96
CA LYS A 50 -1.19 -2.84 -9.07
C LYS A 50 -1.18 -2.40 -7.60
N MET A 51 -0.18 -1.64 -7.17
CA MET A 51 -0.15 -1.01 -5.83
C MET A 51 -1.34 -0.08 -5.62
N VAL A 52 -1.59 0.85 -6.55
CA VAL A 52 -2.71 1.82 -6.44
C VAL A 52 -4.05 1.10 -6.35
N ARG A 53 -4.29 0.08 -7.19
CA ARG A 53 -5.53 -0.72 -7.11
C ARG A 53 -5.72 -1.38 -5.74
N ARG A 54 -4.65 -1.87 -5.12
CA ARG A 54 -4.70 -2.46 -3.77
C ARG A 54 -5.00 -1.42 -2.71
N LEU A 55 -4.39 -0.23 -2.79
CA LEU A 55 -4.64 0.87 -1.86
C LEU A 55 -6.09 1.34 -1.90
N VAL A 56 -6.66 1.52 -3.10
CA VAL A 56 -8.07 1.88 -3.28
C VAL A 56 -8.98 0.83 -2.65
N LYS A 57 -8.77 -0.45 -2.96
CA LYS A 57 -9.55 -1.55 -2.38
C LYS A 57 -9.46 -1.63 -0.85
N ALA A 58 -8.28 -1.34 -0.29
CA ALA A 58 -8.10 -1.28 1.15
C ALA A 58 -8.87 -0.09 1.77
N GLY A 59 -8.83 1.07 1.11
CA GLY A 59 -9.60 2.26 1.49
C GLY A 59 -11.11 2.01 1.47
N GLU A 60 -11.65 1.44 0.40
CA GLU A 60 -13.06 1.07 0.29
C GLU A 60 -13.50 0.13 1.42
N LYS A 61 -12.70 -0.90 1.72
CA LYS A 61 -12.97 -1.81 2.84
C LYS A 61 -12.91 -1.11 4.19
N ALA A 62 -11.99 -0.17 4.40
CA ALA A 62 -11.88 0.58 5.63
C ALA A 62 -13.12 1.48 5.84
N LEU A 63 -13.54 2.18 4.80
CA LEU A 63 -14.76 3.01 4.81
C LEU A 63 -16.01 2.16 5.07
N ALA A 64 -16.15 1.01 4.41
CA ALA A 64 -17.27 0.11 4.63
C ALA A 64 -17.32 -0.41 6.08
N ARG A 65 -16.17 -0.78 6.66
CA ARG A 65 -16.07 -1.20 8.07
C ARG A 65 -16.39 -0.07 9.05
N GLU A 66 -15.99 1.16 8.72
CA GLU A 66 -16.34 2.32 9.55
C GLU A 66 -17.85 2.60 9.51
N GLY A 67 -18.46 2.50 8.33
CA GLY A 67 -19.91 2.59 8.16
C GLY A 67 -20.63 1.55 9.02
N ALA A 68 -20.24 0.28 8.90
CA ALA A 68 -20.81 -0.81 9.71
C ALA A 68 -20.69 -0.54 11.22
N ARG A 69 -19.49 -0.15 11.70
CA ARG A 69 -19.27 0.17 13.11
C ARG A 69 -20.14 1.33 13.61
N LYS A 70 -20.37 2.35 12.77
CA LYS A 70 -21.25 3.47 13.11
C LYS A 70 -22.71 3.03 13.19
N THR A 71 -23.15 2.16 12.29
CA THR A 71 -24.50 1.58 12.32
C THR A 71 -24.71 0.73 13.57
N GLU A 72 -23.75 -0.13 13.93
CA GLU A 72 -23.81 -0.97 15.14
C GLU A 72 -23.93 -0.13 16.41
N LYS A 73 -23.12 0.93 16.55
CA LYS A 73 -23.17 1.84 17.71
C LYS A 73 -24.44 2.67 17.82
N ASN A 74 -25.17 2.87 16.72
CA ASN A 74 -26.43 3.62 16.74
C ASN A 74 -27.64 2.74 17.07
N LEU A 75 -27.45 1.42 17.14
CA LEU A 75 -28.48 0.42 17.48
C LEU A 75 -28.36 -0.09 18.92
N GLU A 76 -27.37 0.40 19.67
CA GLU A 76 -27.08 0.11 21.08
C GLU A 76 -27.48 1.29 21.96
#